data_AF-A0A6J8ADB4-F1
#
_entry.id   AF-A0A6J8ADB4-F1
#
_cell.length_a   1.000
_cell.length_b   1.000
_cell.length_c   1.000
_cell.angle_alpha   90.00
_cell.angle_beta   90.00
_cell.angle_gamma   90.00
#
_symmetry.space_group_name_H-M   'P 1'
#
loop_
_entity.id
_entity.type
_entity.pdbx_description
1 polymer ?
#
loop_
_entity_poly.entity_id
_entity_poly.type
_entity_poly.pdbx_seq_one_letter_code
_entity_poly.pdbx_strand_id
1 'polypeptide(L)'
;MASLSKEEENYVRLALLLKGVTPRAVRTYFDREFPPISLPSTLSTSHNTLLDLKKGRIINQAQWNLLIPRNDVIGVSDSKTFDVTLMICLIRNLTSINPPINGFDSLPQTRETTPGPDLARIKYYRNELAHHDSNTIDTTYFNTAWRDISDAVGRLGGQTMSQECQGLKVKILDQSNQEIMLEIKQSQEEMKQLKQTMDNMRMEHSGVTENLTELQSSLKDPIPGNIKGTLYLLIQIKVEYQMTG
;
A
#
# COMPACT_ATOMS: atom_id res chain seq x y z
N MET A 1 -16.47 -28.38 14.99
CA MET A 1 -16.19 -26.93 14.83
C MET A 1 -17.38 -26.31 14.12
N ALA A 2 -17.76 -25.08 14.46
CA ALA A 2 -18.95 -24.43 13.90
C ALA A 2 -18.69 -23.99 12.45
N SER A 3 -19.69 -24.15 11.59
CA SER A 3 -19.70 -23.57 10.24
C SER A 3 -19.80 -22.04 10.32
N LEU A 4 -19.19 -21.33 9.37
CA LEU A 4 -19.36 -19.89 9.23
C LEU A 4 -20.84 -19.48 9.14
N SER A 5 -21.17 -18.34 9.71
CA SER A 5 -22.44 -17.64 9.42
C SER A 5 -22.50 -17.22 7.95
N LYS A 6 -23.70 -16.94 7.45
CA LYS A 6 -23.88 -16.53 6.06
C LYS A 6 -23.08 -15.26 5.74
N GLU A 7 -23.06 -14.32 6.69
CA GLU A 7 -22.38 -13.05 6.57
C GLU A 7 -20.86 -13.19 6.58
N GLU A 8 -20.31 -14.13 7.35
CA GLU A 8 -18.89 -14.47 7.30
C GLU A 8 -18.51 -15.12 5.97
N GLU A 9 -19.34 -16.03 5.46
CA GLU A 9 -19.10 -16.59 4.14
C GLU A 9 -19.14 -15.52 3.03
N ASN A 10 -20.05 -14.55 3.14
CA ASN A 10 -20.13 -13.44 2.20
C ASN A 10 -18.84 -12.61 2.20
N TYR A 11 -18.31 -12.28 3.39
CA TYR A 11 -17.03 -11.60 3.53
C TYR A 11 -15.90 -12.41 2.87
N VAL A 12 -15.81 -13.70 3.18
CA VAL A 12 -14.79 -14.60 2.62
C VAL A 12 -14.86 -14.63 1.09
N ARG A 13 -16.05 -14.80 0.53
CA ARG A 13 -16.24 -14.81 -0.93
C ARG A 13 -15.80 -13.50 -1.57
N LEU A 14 -16.16 -12.36 -0.98
CA LEU A 14 -15.78 -11.06 -1.50
C LEU A 14 -14.26 -10.85 -1.43
N ALA A 15 -13.62 -11.28 -0.33
CA ALA A 15 -12.17 -11.25 -0.18
C ALA A 15 -11.46 -12.12 -1.22
N LEU A 16 -11.95 -13.34 -1.48
CA LEU A 16 -11.40 -14.23 -2.51
C LEU A 16 -11.55 -13.64 -3.91
N LEU A 17 -12.70 -13.03 -4.21
CA LEU A 17 -12.93 -12.35 -5.48
C LEU A 17 -11.91 -11.20 -5.67
N LEU A 18 -11.79 -10.33 -4.67
CA LEU A 18 -10.93 -9.14 -4.70
C LEU A 18 -9.43 -9.47 -4.65
N LYS A 19 -8.99 -10.50 -3.93
CA LYS A 19 -7.58 -10.87 -3.80
C LYS A 19 -7.12 -11.88 -4.87
N GLY A 20 -8.03 -12.68 -5.41
CA GLY A 20 -7.70 -13.76 -6.36
C GLY A 20 -8.03 -13.45 -7.81
N VAL A 21 -9.26 -13.05 -8.10
CA VAL A 21 -9.72 -12.88 -9.50
C VAL A 21 -9.47 -11.47 -10.01
N THR A 22 -9.80 -10.44 -9.22
CA THR A 22 -9.65 -9.04 -9.70
C THR A 22 -8.21 -8.67 -10.09
N PRO A 23 -7.14 -9.10 -9.40
CA PRO A 23 -5.78 -8.73 -9.80
C PRO A 23 -5.39 -9.29 -11.15
N ARG A 24 -5.88 -10.48 -11.50
CA ARG A 24 -5.65 -11.06 -12.81
C ARG A 24 -6.45 -10.31 -13.88
N ALA A 25 -7.71 -9.95 -13.62
CA ALA A 25 -8.52 -9.19 -14.58
C ALA A 25 -7.94 -7.80 -14.88
N VAL A 26 -7.51 -7.09 -13.84
CA VAL A 26 -6.82 -5.80 -13.99
C VAL A 26 -5.52 -5.97 -14.76
N ARG A 27 -4.75 -7.04 -14.49
CA ARG A 27 -3.52 -7.34 -15.23
C ARG A 27 -3.79 -7.66 -16.70
N THR A 28 -4.82 -8.44 -17.01
CA THR A 28 -5.21 -8.73 -18.40
C THR A 28 -5.49 -7.44 -19.17
N TYR A 29 -6.22 -6.49 -18.57
CA TYR A 29 -6.42 -5.18 -19.17
C TYR A 29 -5.12 -4.39 -19.26
N PHE A 30 -4.33 -4.35 -18.19
CA PHE A 30 -3.05 -3.66 -18.13
C PHE A 30 -2.09 -4.11 -19.22
N ASP A 31 -1.91 -5.42 -19.41
CA ASP A 31 -1.01 -6.00 -20.41
C ASP A 31 -1.49 -5.73 -21.85
N ARG A 32 -2.76 -5.38 -22.04
CA ARG A 32 -3.26 -4.93 -23.35
C ARG A 32 -2.85 -3.48 -23.64
N GLU A 33 -2.92 -2.61 -22.64
CA GLU A 33 -2.50 -1.20 -22.77
C GLU A 33 -0.97 -1.05 -22.74
N PHE A 34 -0.30 -1.93 -21.99
CA PHE A 34 1.14 -1.96 -21.81
C PHE A 34 1.67 -3.37 -22.07
N PRO A 35 1.83 -3.79 -23.34
CA PRO A 35 2.30 -5.12 -23.67
C PRO A 35 3.62 -5.45 -22.95
N PRO A 36 3.76 -6.63 -22.30
CA PRO A 36 4.93 -6.95 -21.48
C PRO A 36 6.28 -6.78 -22.18
N ILE A 37 6.32 -7.07 -23.50
CA ILE A 37 7.52 -6.94 -24.31
C ILE A 37 7.97 -5.48 -24.48
N SER A 38 7.03 -4.53 -24.52
CA SER A 38 7.29 -3.09 -24.68
C SER A 38 7.19 -2.32 -23.37
N LEU A 39 6.74 -2.95 -22.29
CA LEU A 39 6.56 -2.32 -20.98
C LEU A 39 7.81 -1.55 -20.51
N PRO A 40 9.04 -2.09 -20.58
CA PRO A 40 10.24 -1.35 -20.17
C PRO A 40 10.44 -0.06 -20.98
N SER A 41 10.23 -0.13 -22.29
CA SER A 41 10.33 1.03 -23.17
C SER A 41 9.25 2.07 -22.85
N THR A 42 8.01 1.65 -22.65
CA THR A 42 6.91 2.56 -22.29
C THR A 42 7.17 3.27 -20.95
N LEU A 43 7.68 2.54 -19.95
CA LEU A 43 8.06 3.12 -18.65
C LEU A 43 9.23 4.10 -18.78
N SER A 44 10.22 3.78 -19.62
CA SER A 44 11.35 4.67 -19.91
C SER A 44 10.90 5.96 -20.61
N THR A 45 10.04 5.87 -21.62
CA THR A 45 9.47 7.05 -22.30
C THR A 45 8.60 7.90 -21.37
N SER A 46 7.92 7.25 -20.42
CA SER A 46 7.05 7.91 -19.44
C SER A 46 7.78 8.39 -18.18
N HIS A 47 9.12 8.43 -18.18
CA HIS A 47 9.93 8.67 -16.98
C HIS A 47 9.56 9.97 -16.26
N ASN A 48 9.36 11.07 -16.99
CA ASN A 48 9.03 12.36 -16.38
C ASN A 48 7.67 12.33 -15.64
N THR A 49 6.65 11.74 -16.27
CA THR A 49 5.34 11.55 -15.63
C THR A 49 5.46 10.69 -14.37
N LEU A 50 6.21 9.59 -14.44
CA LEU A 50 6.46 8.74 -13.28
C LEU A 50 7.21 9.49 -12.16
N LEU A 51 8.17 10.34 -12.51
CA LEU A 51 8.92 11.15 -11.56
C LEU A 51 8.01 12.16 -10.86
N ASP A 52 7.07 12.76 -11.58
CA ASP A 52 6.08 13.68 -11.00
C ASP A 52 5.12 12.93 -10.06
N LEU A 53 4.66 11.73 -10.43
CA LEU A 53 3.87 10.86 -9.54
C LEU A 53 4.63 10.50 -8.26
N LYS A 54 5.94 10.26 -8.37
CA LYS A 54 6.80 9.99 -7.20
C LYS A 54 6.95 11.22 -6.31
N LYS A 55 7.25 12.39 -6.89
CA LYS A 55 7.37 13.66 -6.16
C LYS A 55 6.06 14.01 -5.45
N GLY A 56 4.93 13.75 -6.11
CA GLY A 56 3.58 13.89 -5.56
C GLY A 56 3.16 12.81 -4.56
N ARG A 57 4.06 11.86 -4.23
CA ARG A 57 3.81 10.73 -3.31
C ARG A 57 2.64 9.82 -3.71
N ILE A 58 2.28 9.82 -4.99
CA ILE A 58 1.28 8.89 -5.55
C ILE A 58 1.90 7.49 -5.72
N ILE A 59 3.19 7.44 -6.09
CA ILE A 59 3.99 6.21 -6.17
C ILE A 59 5.07 6.27 -5.08
N ASN A 60 5.16 5.23 -4.26
CA ASN A 60 6.18 5.15 -3.20
C ASN A 60 7.53 4.62 -3.72
N GLN A 61 8.57 4.63 -2.89
CA GLN A 61 9.92 4.20 -3.31
C GLN A 61 9.99 2.72 -3.71
N ALA A 62 9.23 1.83 -3.06
CA ALA A 62 9.21 0.41 -3.41
C ALA A 62 8.59 0.20 -4.79
N GLN A 63 7.45 0.83 -5.06
CA GLN A 63 6.81 0.81 -6.38
C GLN A 63 7.70 1.46 -7.44
N TRP A 64 8.39 2.56 -7.12
CA TRP A 64 9.36 3.17 -8.04
C TRP A 64 10.46 2.18 -8.45
N ASN A 65 11.00 1.41 -7.50
CA ASN A 65 12.05 0.43 -7.80
C ASN A 65 11.55 -0.71 -8.70
N LEU A 66 10.25 -1.02 -8.69
CA LEU A 66 9.64 -1.98 -9.62
C LEU A 66 9.53 -1.41 -11.05
N LEU A 67 9.26 -0.11 -11.17
CA LEU A 67 9.08 0.58 -12.46
C LEU A 67 10.39 0.98 -13.12
N ILE A 68 11.34 1.47 -12.31
CA ILE A 68 12.65 1.96 -12.74
C ILE A 68 13.70 1.26 -11.87
N PRO A 69 14.09 0.01 -12.23
CA PRO A 69 15.13 -0.73 -11.54
C PRO A 69 16.45 0.04 -11.57
N ARG A 70 17.24 -0.08 -10.50
CA ARG A 70 18.59 0.49 -10.49
C ARG A 70 19.51 -0.32 -11.41
N ASN A 71 20.51 0.33 -11.98
CA ASN A 71 21.44 -0.27 -12.95
C ASN A 71 22.20 -1.50 -12.42
N ASP A 72 22.27 -1.70 -11.10
CA ASP A 72 22.90 -2.85 -10.42
C ASP A 72 21.96 -4.06 -10.26
N VAL A 73 20.64 -3.86 -10.45
CA VAL A 73 19.64 -4.92 -10.46
C VAL A 73 19.29 -5.23 -11.90
N ILE A 74 19.80 -6.34 -12.42
CA ILE A 74 19.40 -6.90 -13.72
C ILE A 74 17.97 -7.42 -13.59
N GLY A 75 17.00 -6.51 -13.65
CA GLY A 75 15.57 -6.81 -13.58
C GLY A 75 14.85 -6.06 -14.70
N VAL A 76 14.07 -6.80 -15.49
CA VAL A 76 13.13 -6.20 -16.44
C VAL A 76 11.81 -6.01 -15.68
N SER A 77 11.22 -4.82 -15.76
CA SER A 77 9.91 -4.56 -15.16
C SER A 77 8.87 -5.54 -15.72
N ASP A 78 8.22 -6.29 -14.83
CA ASP A 78 7.20 -7.30 -15.16
C ASP A 78 5.89 -6.94 -14.43
N SER A 79 4.79 -6.84 -15.18
CA SER A 79 3.45 -6.54 -14.64
C SER A 79 2.96 -7.58 -13.64
N LYS A 80 3.52 -8.79 -13.62
CA LYS A 80 3.26 -9.82 -12.60
C LYS A 80 3.70 -9.39 -11.21
N THR A 81 4.70 -8.51 -11.12
CA THR A 81 5.19 -7.97 -9.84
C THR A 81 4.36 -6.79 -9.33
N PHE A 82 3.46 -6.25 -10.17
CA PHE A 82 2.68 -5.08 -9.81
C PHE A 82 1.41 -5.47 -9.05
N ASP A 83 1.15 -4.73 -7.97
CA ASP A 83 -0.14 -4.78 -7.29
C ASP A 83 -1.24 -4.05 -8.10
N VAL A 84 -2.50 -4.30 -7.74
CA VAL A 84 -3.66 -3.70 -8.42
C VAL A 84 -3.66 -2.18 -8.36
N THR A 85 -3.24 -1.61 -7.23
CA THR A 85 -3.24 -0.16 -7.03
C THR A 85 -2.21 0.50 -7.97
N LEU A 86 -1.03 -0.11 -8.12
CA LEU A 86 0.00 0.35 -9.05
C LEU A 86 -0.47 0.24 -10.50
N MET A 87 -1.05 -0.89 -10.92
CA MET A 87 -1.57 -1.05 -12.28
C MET A 87 -2.64 0.01 -12.62
N ILE A 88 -3.60 0.24 -11.74
CA ILE A 88 -4.63 1.28 -11.93
C ILE A 88 -3.99 2.67 -11.98
N CYS A 89 -2.99 2.94 -11.14
CA CYS A 89 -2.27 4.21 -11.11
C CYS A 89 -1.53 4.49 -12.43
N LEU A 90 -0.90 3.48 -13.02
CA LEU A 90 -0.21 3.61 -14.29
C LEU A 90 -1.21 3.82 -15.44
N ILE A 91 -2.28 3.01 -15.50
CA ILE A 91 -3.32 3.14 -16.53
C ILE A 91 -3.89 4.56 -16.53
N ARG A 92 -4.32 5.08 -15.38
CA ARG A 92 -4.97 6.41 -15.31
C ARG A 92 -4.05 7.58 -15.65
N ASN A 93 -2.74 7.42 -15.53
CA ASN A 93 -1.77 8.52 -15.69
C ASN A 93 -0.98 8.45 -17.00
N LEU A 94 -0.85 7.25 -17.58
CA LEU A 94 -0.03 7.01 -18.78
C LEU A 94 -0.86 6.67 -20.03
N THR A 95 -2.18 6.52 -19.89
CA THR A 95 -3.10 6.28 -21.02
C THR A 95 -4.16 7.38 -21.09
N SER A 96 -4.87 7.44 -22.22
CA SER A 96 -6.03 8.32 -22.41
C SER A 96 -7.35 7.68 -21.94
N ILE A 97 -7.31 6.85 -20.90
CA ILE A 97 -8.50 6.21 -20.36
C ILE A 97 -9.50 7.25 -19.85
N ASN A 98 -10.78 7.09 -20.21
CA ASN A 98 -11.83 7.99 -19.74
C ASN A 98 -12.06 7.79 -18.24
N PRO A 99 -11.96 8.86 -17.41
CA PRO A 99 -12.25 8.76 -15.99
C PRO A 99 -13.75 8.54 -15.74
N PRO A 100 -14.12 8.01 -14.57
CA PRO A 100 -15.50 8.06 -14.09
C PRO A 100 -15.95 9.50 -13.89
N ILE A 101 -17.28 9.74 -13.91
CA ILE A 101 -17.87 11.09 -13.72
C ILE A 101 -17.36 11.77 -12.45
N ASN A 102 -17.24 11.00 -11.35
CA ASN A 102 -16.79 11.51 -10.04
C ASN A 102 -15.30 11.21 -9.76
N GLY A 103 -14.52 10.84 -10.78
CA GLY A 103 -13.11 10.48 -10.64
C GLY A 103 -12.87 9.06 -10.08
N PHE A 104 -11.59 8.69 -9.97
CA PHE A 104 -11.14 7.33 -9.61
C PHE A 104 -11.17 7.01 -8.10
N ASP A 105 -11.56 7.97 -7.27
CA ASP A 105 -11.56 7.85 -5.81
C ASP A 105 -12.99 7.73 -5.22
N SER A 106 -14.01 7.74 -6.08
CA SER A 106 -15.42 7.54 -5.70
C SER A 106 -16.00 6.30 -6.39
N LEU A 107 -17.01 5.68 -5.79
CA LEU A 107 -17.76 4.59 -6.43
C LEU A 107 -18.47 5.11 -7.69
N PRO A 108 -18.19 4.57 -8.88
CA PRO A 108 -18.86 4.98 -10.11
C PRO A 108 -20.31 4.51 -10.17
N GLN A 109 -21.16 5.23 -10.89
CA GLN A 109 -22.55 4.85 -11.10
C GLN A 109 -22.65 3.51 -11.85
N THR A 110 -23.67 2.71 -11.57
CA THR A 110 -23.85 1.37 -12.17
C THR A 110 -23.85 1.39 -13.70
N ARG A 111 -24.34 2.47 -14.32
CA ARG A 111 -24.35 2.64 -15.79
C ARG A 111 -22.99 2.94 -16.41
N GLU A 112 -21.99 3.31 -15.61
CA GLU A 112 -20.63 3.56 -16.07
C GLU A 112 -19.88 2.22 -16.21
N THR A 113 -19.96 1.64 -17.41
CA THR A 113 -19.44 0.30 -17.75
C THR A 113 -18.23 0.34 -18.69
N THR A 114 -17.52 1.46 -18.75
CA THR A 114 -16.25 1.57 -19.49
C THR A 114 -15.07 1.18 -18.58
N PRO A 115 -13.88 0.90 -19.13
CA PRO A 115 -12.75 0.41 -18.34
C PRO A 115 -12.32 1.32 -17.18
N GLY A 116 -12.34 2.65 -17.34
CA GLY A 116 -11.96 3.58 -16.26
C GLY A 116 -12.87 3.44 -15.02
N PRO A 117 -14.19 3.57 -15.18
CA PRO A 117 -15.19 3.18 -14.18
C PRO A 117 -15.02 1.79 -13.60
N ASP A 118 -14.74 0.76 -14.41
CA ASP A 118 -14.54 -0.59 -13.88
C ASP A 118 -13.29 -0.71 -12.98
N LEU A 119 -12.18 -0.05 -13.34
CA LEU A 119 -10.98 0.01 -12.52
C LEU A 119 -11.24 0.78 -11.20
N ALA A 120 -11.96 1.91 -11.28
CA ALA A 120 -12.34 2.70 -10.11
C ALA A 120 -13.25 1.91 -9.15
N ARG A 121 -14.20 1.14 -9.69
CA ARG A 121 -15.10 0.26 -8.93
C ARG A 121 -14.35 -0.85 -8.19
N ILE A 122 -13.41 -1.53 -8.86
CA ILE A 122 -12.54 -2.53 -8.22
C ILE A 122 -11.72 -1.89 -7.09
N LYS A 123 -11.12 -0.73 -7.35
CA LYS A 123 -10.35 0.01 -6.34
C LYS A 123 -11.22 0.39 -5.14
N TYR A 124 -12.42 0.91 -5.36
CA TYR A 124 -13.36 1.27 -4.31
C TYR A 124 -13.65 0.08 -3.39
N TYR A 125 -14.12 -1.05 -3.94
CA TYR A 125 -14.46 -2.21 -3.12
C TYR A 125 -13.26 -2.85 -2.41
N ARG A 126 -12.04 -2.78 -3.00
CA ARG A 126 -10.82 -3.20 -2.30
C ARG A 126 -10.53 -2.31 -1.08
N ASN A 127 -10.70 -1.00 -1.21
CA ASN A 127 -10.50 -0.07 -0.11
C ASN A 127 -11.56 -0.26 0.98
N GLU A 128 -12.84 -0.36 0.59
CA GLU A 128 -13.93 -0.63 1.53
C GLU A 128 -13.69 -1.91 2.33
N LEU A 129 -13.32 -3.01 1.66
CA LEU A 129 -13.04 -4.27 2.34
C LEU A 129 -11.81 -4.18 3.26
N ALA A 130 -10.77 -3.41 2.87
CA ALA A 130 -9.58 -3.24 3.68
C ALA A 130 -9.81 -2.39 4.94
N HIS A 131 -10.81 -1.51 4.93
CA HIS A 131 -11.23 -0.69 6.06
C HIS A 131 -12.43 -1.28 6.81
N HIS A 132 -12.89 -2.46 6.42
CA HIS A 132 -14.03 -3.12 7.04
C HIS A 132 -13.61 -3.69 8.41
N ASP A 133 -14.15 -3.15 9.49
CA ASP A 133 -13.77 -3.53 10.86
C ASP A 133 -14.34 -4.90 11.30
N SER A 134 -15.31 -5.43 10.56
CA SER A 134 -15.92 -6.75 10.81
C SER A 134 -15.53 -7.77 9.74
N ASN A 135 -15.66 -9.04 10.09
CA ASN A 135 -15.58 -10.16 9.14
C ASN A 135 -16.93 -10.62 8.63
N THR A 136 -17.98 -9.84 8.86
CA THR A 136 -19.33 -10.12 8.40
C THR A 136 -19.73 -9.12 7.34
N ILE A 137 -20.36 -9.60 6.26
CA ILE A 137 -20.98 -8.75 5.25
C ILE A 137 -22.43 -9.20 5.08
N ASP A 138 -23.37 -8.26 5.23
CA ASP A 138 -24.78 -8.54 5.02
C ASP A 138 -25.05 -8.97 3.57
N THR A 139 -26.08 -9.79 3.39
CA THR A 139 -26.38 -10.40 2.09
C THR A 139 -26.77 -9.36 1.03
N THR A 140 -27.33 -8.22 1.41
CA THR A 140 -27.76 -7.17 0.47
C THR A 140 -26.55 -6.45 -0.12
N TYR A 141 -25.63 -6.00 0.75
CA TYR A 141 -24.38 -5.40 0.32
C TYR A 141 -23.53 -6.39 -0.47
N PHE A 142 -23.40 -7.63 0.01
CA PHE A 142 -22.69 -8.70 -0.69
C PHE A 142 -23.18 -8.85 -2.12
N ASN A 143 -24.49 -8.97 -2.34
CA ASN A 143 -25.02 -9.17 -3.69
C ASN A 143 -24.75 -7.98 -4.61
N THR A 144 -24.84 -6.76 -4.09
CA THR A 144 -24.55 -5.53 -4.83
C THR A 144 -23.08 -5.48 -5.21
N ALA A 145 -22.18 -5.57 -4.22
CA ALA A 145 -20.74 -5.55 -4.43
C ALA A 145 -20.28 -6.67 -5.36
N TRP A 146 -20.80 -7.89 -5.16
CA TRP A 146 -20.47 -9.04 -5.98
C TRP A 146 -20.76 -8.78 -7.45
N ARG A 147 -21.98 -8.35 -7.78
CA ARG A 147 -22.40 -8.06 -9.17
C ARG A 147 -21.49 -6.98 -9.77
N ASP A 148 -21.36 -5.87 -9.06
CA ASP A 148 -20.61 -4.71 -9.52
C ASP A 148 -19.13 -5.06 -9.80
N ILE A 149 -18.51 -5.88 -8.95
CA ILE A 149 -17.13 -6.37 -9.15
C ILE A 149 -17.07 -7.43 -10.26
N SER A 150 -17.97 -8.41 -10.28
CA SER A 150 -17.92 -9.51 -11.26
C SER A 150 -18.14 -9.01 -12.69
N ASP A 151 -19.00 -8.01 -12.86
CA ASP A 151 -19.25 -7.38 -14.14
C ASP A 151 -18.02 -6.61 -14.63
N ALA A 152 -17.36 -5.86 -13.74
CA ALA A 152 -16.10 -5.18 -14.04
C ALA A 152 -14.98 -6.18 -14.38
N VAL A 153 -14.87 -7.27 -13.62
CA VAL A 153 -13.93 -8.37 -13.90
C VAL A 153 -14.17 -8.98 -15.27
N GLY A 154 -15.43 -9.24 -15.64
CA GLY A 154 -15.77 -9.79 -16.95
C GLY A 154 -15.40 -8.84 -18.09
N ARG A 155 -15.64 -7.52 -17.95
CA ARG A 155 -15.30 -6.53 -18.97
C ARG A 155 -13.79 -6.31 -19.12
N LEU A 156 -13.03 -6.34 -18.02
CA LEU A 156 -11.58 -6.14 -18.04
C LEU A 156 -10.81 -7.41 -18.45
N GLY A 157 -11.22 -8.55 -17.91
CA GLY A 157 -10.49 -9.83 -18.01
C GLY A 157 -11.11 -10.87 -18.94
N GLY A 158 -12.32 -10.63 -19.44
CA GLY A 158 -13.01 -11.49 -20.40
C GLY A 158 -13.82 -12.63 -19.78
N GLN A 159 -14.38 -13.48 -20.65
CA GLN A 159 -15.40 -14.46 -20.31
C GLN A 159 -14.92 -15.51 -19.30
N THR A 160 -13.68 -15.99 -19.43
CA THR A 160 -13.11 -17.00 -18.51
C THR A 160 -13.15 -16.52 -17.06
N MET A 161 -12.82 -15.25 -16.81
CA MET A 161 -12.86 -14.69 -15.46
C MET A 161 -14.28 -14.44 -14.97
N SER A 162 -15.21 -14.08 -15.87
CA SER A 162 -16.64 -13.99 -15.54
C SER A 162 -17.18 -15.35 -15.05
N GLN A 163 -16.82 -16.44 -15.74
CA GLN A 163 -17.17 -17.80 -15.33
C GLN A 163 -16.51 -18.19 -13.99
N GLU A 164 -15.25 -17.79 -13.77
CA GLU A 164 -14.59 -18.02 -12.50
C GLU A 164 -15.29 -17.30 -11.34
N CYS A 165 -15.76 -16.06 -11.53
CA CYS A 165 -16.60 -15.37 -10.56
C CYS A 165 -17.87 -16.19 -10.28
N GLN A 166 -18.60 -16.62 -11.30
CA GLN A 166 -19.83 -17.42 -11.09
C GLN A 166 -19.55 -18.69 -10.28
N GLY A 167 -18.49 -19.42 -10.62
CA GLY A 167 -18.05 -20.60 -9.87
C GLY A 167 -17.68 -20.28 -8.42
N LEU A 168 -16.93 -19.20 -8.18
CA LEU A 168 -16.54 -18.78 -6.84
C LEU A 168 -17.73 -18.39 -5.96
N LYS A 169 -18.80 -17.82 -6.54
CA LYS A 169 -19.99 -17.41 -5.79
C LYS A 169 -20.70 -18.61 -5.14
N VAL A 170 -20.74 -19.74 -5.86
CA VAL A 170 -21.46 -20.96 -5.44
C VAL A 170 -20.56 -22.02 -4.84
N LYS A 171 -19.23 -21.85 -4.91
CA LYS A 171 -18.26 -22.78 -4.34
C LYS A 171 -18.54 -23.01 -2.86
N ILE A 172 -18.55 -24.28 -2.47
CA ILE A 172 -18.60 -24.69 -1.06
C ILE A 172 -17.29 -24.26 -0.41
N LEU A 173 -17.39 -23.44 0.63
CA LEU A 173 -16.25 -23.08 1.46
C LEU A 173 -16.03 -24.24 2.44
N ASP A 174 -15.24 -25.23 2.03
CA ASP A 174 -14.84 -26.32 2.92
C ASP A 174 -13.96 -25.82 4.08
N GLN A 175 -13.71 -26.70 5.05
CA GLN A 175 -13.04 -26.35 6.30
C GLN A 175 -11.60 -25.85 6.09
N SER A 176 -10.88 -26.35 5.07
CA SER A 176 -9.55 -25.84 4.73
C SER A 176 -9.59 -24.43 4.14
N ASN A 177 -10.59 -24.10 3.33
CA ASN A 177 -10.79 -22.72 2.86
C ASN A 177 -11.16 -21.79 4.02
N GLN A 178 -11.83 -22.28 5.06
CA GLN A 178 -12.18 -21.48 6.25
C GLN A 178 -10.96 -21.22 7.14
N GLU A 179 -10.13 -22.23 7.39
CA GLU A 179 -8.91 -22.12 8.20
C GLU A 179 -7.87 -21.18 7.58
N ILE A 180 -7.56 -21.37 6.29
CA ILE A 180 -6.64 -20.47 5.55
C ILE A 180 -7.16 -19.03 5.58
N MET A 181 -8.47 -18.82 5.55
CA MET A 181 -9.05 -17.48 5.58
C MET A 181 -9.04 -16.86 6.98
N LEU A 182 -9.17 -17.65 8.04
CA LEU A 182 -8.96 -17.20 9.41
C LEU A 182 -7.49 -16.83 9.65
N GLU A 183 -6.55 -17.62 9.14
CA GLU A 183 -5.12 -17.31 9.17
C GLU A 183 -4.81 -16.00 8.42
N ILE A 184 -5.34 -15.83 7.20
CA ILE A 184 -5.18 -14.58 6.45
C ILE A 184 -5.75 -13.39 7.24
N LYS A 185 -6.92 -13.54 7.87
CA LYS A 185 -7.51 -12.48 8.70
C LYS A 185 -6.59 -12.13 9.87
N GLN A 186 -6.09 -13.15 10.56
CA GLN A 186 -5.22 -12.97 11.72
C GLN A 186 -3.91 -12.28 11.34
N SER A 187 -3.28 -12.70 10.24
CA SER A 187 -2.10 -12.01 9.72
C SER A 187 -2.38 -10.57 9.28
N GLN A 188 -3.58 -10.26 8.76
CA GLN A 188 -3.96 -8.88 8.43
C GLN A 188 -4.10 -8.00 9.67
N GLU A 189 -4.68 -8.53 10.75
CA GLU A 189 -4.79 -7.81 12.02
C GLU A 189 -3.42 -7.62 12.68
N GLU A 190 -2.57 -8.64 12.67
CA GLU A 190 -1.18 -8.54 13.13
C GLU A 190 -0.39 -7.48 12.35
N MET A 191 -0.56 -7.41 11.02
CA MET A 191 0.04 -6.35 10.22
C MET A 191 -0.50 -4.96 10.57
N LYS A 192 -1.80 -4.83 10.88
CA LYS A 192 -2.41 -3.56 11.29
C LYS A 192 -1.83 -3.09 12.63
N GLN A 193 -1.70 -4.00 13.59
CA GLN A 193 -1.09 -3.75 14.89
C GLN A 193 0.39 -3.37 14.74
N LEU A 194 1.16 -4.13 13.96
CA LEU A 194 2.57 -3.85 13.70
C LEU A 194 2.76 -2.46 13.08
N LYS A 195 1.89 -2.08 12.14
CA LYS A 195 1.91 -0.75 11.54
C LYS A 195 1.69 0.35 12.58
N GLN A 196 0.73 0.16 13.48
CA GLN A 196 0.48 1.12 14.56
C GLN A 196 1.67 1.22 15.52
N THR A 197 2.30 0.10 15.86
CA THR A 197 3.54 0.10 16.65
C THR A 197 4.67 0.86 15.95
N MET A 198 4.84 0.68 14.63
CA MET A 198 5.82 1.43 13.86
C MET A 198 5.57 2.94 13.88
N ASP A 199 4.30 3.36 13.77
CA ASP A 199 3.94 4.78 13.81
C ASP A 199 4.23 5.39 15.21
N ASN A 200 3.97 4.65 16.29
CA ASN A 200 4.33 5.08 17.65
C ASN A 200 5.84 5.22 17.83
N MET A 201 6.61 4.20 17.41
CA MET A 201 8.09 4.24 17.47
C MET A 201 8.65 5.42 16.68
N ARG A 202 8.02 5.77 15.54
CA ARG A 202 8.43 6.92 14.74
C ARG A 202 8.21 8.24 15.48
N MET A 203 7.12 8.38 16.22
CA MET A 203 6.87 9.58 17.04
C MET A 203 7.89 9.70 18.18
N GLU A 204 8.15 8.60 18.89
CA GLU A 204 9.16 8.58 19.96
C GLU A 204 10.56 8.93 19.44
N HIS A 205 10.96 8.35 18.30
CA HIS A 205 12.22 8.67 17.65
C HIS A 205 12.31 10.16 17.30
N SER A 206 11.22 10.79 16.84
CA SER A 206 11.17 12.24 16.58
C SER A 206 11.46 13.05 17.86
N GLY A 207 10.82 12.69 18.98
CA GLY A 207 11.05 13.36 20.25
C GLY A 207 12.48 13.19 20.77
N VAL A 208 13.08 12.00 20.63
CA VAL A 208 14.49 11.77 20.97
C VAL A 208 15.41 12.62 20.11
N THR A 209 15.13 12.73 18.81
CA THR A 209 15.94 13.58 17.92
C THR A 209 15.85 15.06 18.28
N GLU A 210 14.67 15.56 18.67
CA GLU A 210 14.49 16.95 19.13
C GLU A 210 15.28 17.20 20.42
N ASN A 211 15.15 16.33 21.42
CA ASN A 211 15.92 16.44 22.68
C ASN A 211 17.43 16.41 22.43
N LEU A 212 17.89 15.54 21.51
CA LEU A 212 19.30 15.48 21.14
C LEU A 212 19.77 16.79 20.51
N THR A 213 18.96 17.40 19.65
CA THR A 213 19.30 18.70 19.04
C THR A 213 19.36 19.81 20.09
N GLU A 214 18.47 19.82 21.08
CA GLU A 214 18.46 20.80 22.17
C GLU A 214 19.68 20.66 23.09
N LEU A 215 20.05 19.42 23.43
CA LEU A 215 21.28 19.13 24.17
C LEU A 215 22.52 19.55 23.38
N GLN A 216 22.56 19.29 22.07
CA GLN A 216 23.65 19.72 21.20
C GLN A 216 23.76 21.25 21.11
N SER A 217 22.65 22.00 21.11
CA SER A 217 22.71 23.47 21.21
C SER A 217 23.24 23.92 22.56
N SER A 218 22.79 23.30 23.66
CA SER A 218 23.23 23.65 25.02
C SER A 218 24.72 23.38 25.26
N LEU A 219 25.27 22.35 24.61
CA LEU A 219 26.70 22.04 24.62
C LEU A 219 27.55 22.98 23.75
N LYS A 220 26.95 23.66 22.76
CA LYS A 220 27.65 24.66 21.93
C LYS A 220 27.74 26.02 22.62
N ASP A 221 26.98 26.25 23.69
CA ASP A 221 27.08 27.48 24.45
C ASP A 221 28.47 27.60 25.09
N PRO A 222 29.14 28.76 24.98
CA PRO A 222 30.45 28.94 25.59
C PRO A 222 30.35 28.72 27.10
N ILE A 223 31.23 27.88 27.66
CA ILE A 223 31.32 27.66 29.10
C ILE A 223 31.31 29.02 29.82
N PRO A 224 30.34 29.27 30.72
CA PRO A 224 30.24 30.52 31.46
C PRO A 224 31.57 30.93 32.07
N GLY A 225 31.94 32.21 31.93
CA GLY A 225 33.28 32.71 32.28
C GLY A 225 33.69 32.47 33.74
N ASN A 226 32.71 32.40 34.65
CA ASN A 226 32.92 32.04 36.06
C ASN A 226 33.47 30.61 36.23
N ILE A 227 32.96 29.64 35.47
CA ILE A 227 33.41 28.24 35.51
C ILE A 227 34.82 28.10 34.91
N LYS A 228 35.12 28.84 33.84
CA LYS A 228 36.48 28.91 33.29
C LYS A 228 37.48 29.44 34.31
N GLY A 229 37.10 30.48 35.06
CA GLY A 229 37.94 31.05 36.13
C GLY A 229 38.23 30.05 37.24
N THR A 230 37.22 29.30 37.70
CA THR A 230 37.40 28.27 38.74
C THR A 230 38.26 27.10 38.25
N LEU A 231 38.09 26.64 37.00
CA LEU A 231 38.94 25.63 36.39
C LEU A 231 40.40 26.08 36.28
N TYR A 232 40.63 27.34 35.90
CA TYR A 232 41.98 27.89 35.82
C TYR A 232 42.66 27.91 37.20
N LEU A 233 41.96 28.37 38.24
CA LEU A 233 42.46 28.35 39.62
C LEU A 233 42.78 26.93 40.11
N LEU A 234 41.91 25.96 39.84
CA LEU A 234 42.14 24.56 40.22
C LEU A 234 43.36 23.94 39.50
N ILE A 235 43.56 24.28 38.23
CA ILE A 235 44.76 23.86 37.47
C ILE A 235 46.01 24.49 38.08
N GLN A 236 46.00 25.79 38.39
CA GLN A 236 47.13 26.47 39.02
C GLN A 236 47.48 25.85 40.39
N ILE A 237 46.47 25.61 41.25
CA ILE A 237 46.67 24.96 42.55
C ILE A 237 47.27 23.56 42.40
N LYS A 238 46.83 22.79 41.39
CA LYS A 238 47.36 21.44 41.14
C LYS A 238 48.82 21.47 40.66
N VAL A 239 49.18 22.44 39.81
CA VAL A 239 50.57 22.64 39.36
C VAL A 239 51.46 23.07 40.52
N GLU A 240 51.00 24.01 41.35
CA GLU A 240 51.75 24.46 42.53
C GLU A 240 51.94 23.34 43.57
N TYR A 241 50.93 22.50 43.79
CA TYR A 241 51.02 21.34 44.68
C TYR A 241 52.03 20.28 44.19
N GLN A 242 52.15 20.10 42.86
CA GLN A 242 53.13 19.18 42.27
C GLN A 242 54.57 19.73 42.29
N MET A 243 54.74 21.04 42.44
CA MET A 243 56.04 21.71 42.49
C MET A 243 56.59 21.86 43.92
N THR A 244 55.76 21.60 44.94
CA THR A 244 56.10 21.81 46.36
C THR A 244 56.22 20.52 47.19
N GLY A 245 56.09 19.34 46.56
CA GLY A 245 56.41 18.03 47.14
C GLY A 245 57.53 17.35 46.36
#